data_AF-A0A8H5DL66-F1
#
_entry.id   AF-A0A8H5DL66-F1
#
_cell.length_a   1.000
_cell.length_b   1.000
_cell.length_c   1.000
_cell.angle_alpha   90.00
_cell.angle_beta   90.00
_cell.angle_gamma   90.00
#
_symmetry.space_group_name_H-M   'P 1'
#
loop_
_entity.id
_entity.type
_entity.pdbx_description
1 polymer ?
#
loop_
_entity_poly.entity_id
_entity_poly.type
_entity_poly.pdbx_seq_one_letter_code
_entity_poly.pdbx_strand_id
1 'polypeptide(L)'
;MTAQIEAEPALDVGNDTESNFSADSETESTASITSSIFENKYFQGRTYANPKYGKHWAPNDEKQLEALDLIHHWLTLMLDDKLFLPPIGDNPQ
;
A
#
# COMPACT_ATOMS: atom_id res chain seq x y z
N MET A 1 -2.00 -17.06 32.39
CA MET A 1 -1.78 -15.65 32.78
C MET A 1 -1.85 -14.83 31.50
N THR A 2 -3.06 -14.42 31.13
CA THR A 2 -3.34 -13.70 29.88
C THR A 2 -3.12 -12.22 30.11
N ALA A 3 -2.05 -11.65 29.53
CA ALA A 3 -1.86 -10.21 29.51
C ALA A 3 -2.72 -9.64 28.36
N GLN A 4 -3.72 -8.83 28.71
CA GLN A 4 -4.38 -7.94 27.77
C GLN A 4 -3.44 -6.78 27.44
N ILE A 5 -3.33 -6.42 26.17
CA ILE A 5 -2.71 -5.17 25.74
C ILE A 5 -3.86 -4.26 25.34
N GLU A 6 -4.19 -3.36 26.24
CA GLU A 6 -5.10 -2.24 26.02
C GLU A 6 -4.33 -1.17 25.23
N ALA A 7 -4.89 -0.72 24.10
CA ALA A 7 -4.33 0.38 23.32
C ALA A 7 -5.36 1.50 23.26
N GLU A 8 -5.09 2.57 24.01
CA GLU A 8 -5.84 3.82 23.94
C GLU A 8 -5.60 4.54 22.61
N PRO A 9 -6.57 5.29 22.08
CA PRO A 9 -6.44 5.99 20.81
C PRO A 9 -5.79 7.37 21.01
N ALA A 10 -4.53 7.52 20.58
CA ALA A 10 -3.97 8.84 20.27
C ALA A 10 -4.06 9.06 18.74
N LEU A 11 -4.98 9.93 18.34
CA LEU A 11 -5.04 10.49 17.00
C LEU A 11 -3.85 11.44 16.85
N ASP A 12 -2.90 11.10 15.98
CA ASP A 12 -1.87 12.04 15.52
C ASP A 12 -2.04 12.22 14.01
N VAL A 13 -2.59 13.38 13.64
CA VAL A 13 -2.59 13.89 12.28
C VAL A 13 -1.24 14.55 12.08
N GLY A 14 -0.28 13.76 11.62
CA GLY A 14 1.08 14.20 11.35
C GLY A 14 1.63 13.49 10.12
N ASN A 15 1.78 14.25 9.04
CA ASN A 15 2.61 13.98 7.88
C ASN A 15 3.87 13.19 8.26
N ASP A 16 4.19 12.11 7.53
CA ASP A 16 5.57 11.73 7.17
C ASP A 16 5.54 10.53 6.21
N THR A 17 5.86 10.85 4.96
CA THR A 17 6.13 9.89 3.89
C THR A 17 7.55 9.41 4.06
N GLU A 18 7.80 8.57 5.05
CA GLU A 18 9.07 7.86 5.18
C GLU A 18 8.85 6.42 4.72
N SER A 19 9.31 6.13 3.50
CA SER A 19 9.37 4.78 2.98
C SER A 19 10.26 3.94 3.92
N ASN A 20 9.64 3.07 4.70
CA ASN A 20 10.33 2.09 5.54
C ASN A 20 10.96 1.00 4.66
N PHE A 21 11.98 1.36 3.88
CA PHE A 21 12.82 0.39 3.18
C PHE A 21 13.96 0.03 4.13
N SER A 22 13.70 -0.96 4.98
CA SER A 22 14.71 -1.49 5.89
C SER A 22 15.81 -2.16 5.09
N ALA A 23 17.04 -1.64 5.18
CA ALA A 23 18.23 -2.12 4.48
C ALA A 23 18.77 -3.48 5.00
N ASP A 24 17.94 -4.28 5.67
CA ASP A 24 18.30 -5.61 6.21
C ASP A 24 17.98 -6.77 5.23
N SER A 25 17.54 -6.43 4.02
CA SER A 25 17.13 -7.38 2.98
C SER A 25 18.31 -8.06 2.24
N GLU A 26 19.51 -8.08 2.82
CA GLU A 26 20.68 -8.80 2.27
C GLU A 26 20.93 -10.15 2.97
N THR A 27 20.08 -10.57 3.91
CA THR A 27 20.14 -11.90 4.51
C THR A 27 19.13 -12.84 3.87
N GLU A 28 19.59 -13.74 2.99
CA GLU A 28 18.74 -14.81 2.45
C GLU A 28 18.33 -15.78 3.56
N SER A 29 17.16 -15.55 4.14
CA SER A 29 16.52 -16.43 5.13
C SER A 29 15.45 -17.28 4.48
N THR A 30 15.56 -18.61 4.52
CA THR A 30 14.47 -19.55 4.16
C THR A 30 13.42 -19.68 5.29
N ALA A 31 13.47 -18.79 6.28
CA ALA A 31 12.54 -18.77 7.40
C ALA A 31 11.12 -18.47 6.90
N SER A 32 10.15 -19.30 7.32
CA SER A 32 8.75 -19.09 6.94
C SER A 32 8.20 -17.85 7.63
N ILE A 33 7.60 -16.97 6.83
CA ILE A 33 6.94 -15.75 7.29
C ILE A 33 5.64 -16.15 8.01
N THR A 34 5.39 -15.61 9.20
CA THR A 34 4.16 -15.88 9.97
C THR A 34 2.93 -15.40 9.20
N SER A 35 1.85 -16.19 9.20
CA SER A 35 0.58 -15.86 8.51
C SER A 35 -0.05 -14.54 8.96
N SER A 36 0.34 -14.02 10.13
CA SER A 36 -0.12 -12.73 10.67
C SER A 36 0.16 -11.55 9.73
N ILE A 37 1.13 -11.67 8.82
CA ILE A 37 1.43 -10.62 7.83
C ILE A 37 0.32 -10.48 6.77
N PHE A 38 -0.48 -11.52 6.53
CA PHE A 38 -1.64 -11.47 5.63
C PHE A 38 -2.93 -11.01 6.32
N GLU A 39 -2.90 -10.70 7.61
CA GLU A 39 -4.08 -10.23 8.35
C GLU A 39 -4.39 -8.78 7.99
N ASN A 40 -5.24 -8.58 6.99
CA ASN A 40 -5.80 -7.28 6.63
C ASN A 40 -6.88 -6.82 7.64
N LYS A 41 -7.07 -5.50 7.75
CA LYS A 41 -8.12 -4.92 8.59
C LYS A 41 -9.46 -4.96 7.86
N TYR A 42 -10.49 -5.54 8.47
CA TYR A 42 -11.84 -5.51 7.93
C TYR A 42 -12.67 -4.40 8.59
N PHE A 43 -13.30 -3.54 7.79
CA PHE A 43 -14.13 -2.44 8.29
C PHE A 43 -15.26 -2.14 7.29
N GLN A 44 -16.50 -2.05 7.78
CA GLN A 44 -17.69 -1.74 6.96
C GLN A 44 -17.85 -2.62 5.70
N GLY A 45 -17.49 -3.90 5.79
CA GLY A 45 -17.62 -4.82 4.65
C GLY A 45 -16.50 -4.70 3.60
N ARG A 46 -15.46 -3.92 3.89
CA ARG A 46 -14.31 -3.68 3.01
C ARG A 46 -13.04 -4.10 3.74
N THR A 47 -12.05 -4.53 2.98
CA THR A 47 -10.73 -4.89 3.49
C THR A 47 -9.78 -3.72 3.30
N TYR A 48 -8.90 -3.47 4.27
CA TYR A 48 -7.92 -2.39 4.29
C TYR A 48 -6.55 -2.92 4.72
N ALA A 49 -5.49 -2.20 4.36
CA ALA A 49 -4.14 -2.50 4.82
C ALA A 49 -4.06 -2.50 6.35
N ASN A 50 -3.30 -3.45 6.89
CA ASN A 50 -3.03 -3.49 8.32
C ASN A 50 -2.06 -2.37 8.70
N PRO A 51 -2.42 -1.48 9.65
CA PRO A 51 -1.57 -0.36 10.03
C PRO A 51 -0.19 -0.79 10.56
N LYS A 52 -0.03 -2.03 11.03
CA LYS A 52 1.27 -2.59 11.45
C LYS A 52 2.24 -2.82 10.29
N TYR A 53 1.73 -3.14 9.10
CA TYR A 53 2.53 -3.58 7.96
C TYR A 53 2.47 -2.62 6.77
N GLY A 54 1.53 -1.66 6.78
CA GLY A 54 1.45 -0.64 5.74
C GLY A 54 0.47 0.47 6.09
N LYS A 55 0.82 1.71 5.73
CA LYS A 55 -0.09 2.86 5.76
C LYS A 55 -0.72 3.02 4.38
N HIS A 56 -1.88 2.40 4.18
CA HIS A 56 -2.73 2.67 3.01
C HIS A 56 -4.14 2.97 3.49
N TRP A 57 -4.69 4.11 3.08
CA TRP A 57 -5.97 4.61 3.57
C TRP A 57 -7.16 4.05 2.81
N ALA A 58 -6.98 3.67 1.54
CA ALA A 58 -8.04 3.13 0.71
C ALA A 58 -8.23 1.61 0.94
N PRO A 59 -9.41 1.07 0.58
CA PRO A 59 -9.63 -0.37 0.60
C PRO A 59 -8.62 -1.12 -0.27
N ASN A 60 -8.39 -2.40 0.00
CA ASN A 60 -7.56 -3.30 -0.80
C ASN A 60 -8.31 -4.59 -1.19
N ASP A 61 -9.63 -4.49 -1.31
CA ASP A 61 -10.49 -5.58 -1.75
C ASP A 61 -10.58 -5.69 -3.28
N GLU A 62 -11.14 -6.81 -3.76
CA GLU A 62 -11.31 -7.11 -5.18
C GLU A 62 -12.05 -6.01 -5.94
N LYS A 63 -13.10 -5.45 -5.33
CA LYS A 63 -13.86 -4.34 -5.91
C LYS A 63 -13.00 -3.08 -6.10
N GLN A 64 -12.08 -2.78 -5.19
CA GLN A 64 -11.15 -1.67 -5.38
C GLN A 64 -10.13 -1.96 -6.49
N LEU A 65 -9.68 -3.21 -6.61
CA LEU A 65 -8.77 -3.63 -7.69
C LEU A 65 -9.43 -3.47 -9.06
N GLU A 66 -10.67 -3.94 -9.23
CA GLU A 66 -11.45 -3.73 -10.47
C GLU A 66 -11.61 -2.24 -10.81
N ALA A 67 -11.85 -1.40 -9.81
CA ALA A 67 -11.95 0.04 -10.01
C ALA A 67 -10.62 0.65 -10.48
N LEU A 68 -9.49 0.17 -9.96
CA LEU A 68 -8.16 0.62 -10.38
C LEU A 68 -7.86 0.22 -11.82
N ASP A 69 -8.24 -0.98 -12.24
CA ASP A 69 -8.08 -1.44 -13.62
C ASP A 69 -8.90 -0.57 -14.59
N LEU A 70 -10.14 -0.24 -14.23
CA LEU A 70 -10.98 0.66 -15.02
C LEU A 70 -10.38 2.07 -15.11
N ILE A 71 -9.91 2.61 -13.99
CA ILE A 71 -9.27 3.94 -13.94
C ILE A 71 -8.02 3.95 -14.80
N HIS A 72 -7.18 2.90 -14.72
CA HIS A 72 -5.98 2.78 -15.53
C HIS A 72 -6.34 2.78 -17.02
N HIS A 73 -7.30 1.95 -17.44
CA HIS A 73 -7.75 1.91 -18.83
C HIS A 73 -8.27 3.27 -19.31
N TRP A 74 -9.09 3.93 -18.50
CA TRP A 74 -9.64 5.25 -18.83
C TRP A 74 -8.55 6.32 -18.96
N LEU A 75 -7.56 6.33 -18.06
CA LEU A 75 -6.43 7.26 -18.13
C LEU A 75 -5.61 7.04 -19.41
N THR A 76 -5.34 5.79 -19.77
CA THR A 76 -4.60 5.46 -20.99
C THR A 76 -5.32 5.96 -22.24
N LEU A 77 -6.65 5.82 -22.31
CA LEU A 77 -7.46 6.39 -23.39
C LEU A 77 -7.41 7.93 -23.41
N MET A 78 -7.49 8.59 -22.25
CA MET A 78 -7.40 10.05 -22.17
C MET A 78 -6.02 10.60 -22.56
N LEU A 79 -4.97 9.77 -22.45
CA LEU A 79 -3.60 10.15 -22.78
C LEU A 79 -3.18 9.69 -24.19
N ASP A 80 -4.12 9.28 -25.05
CA ASP A 80 -3.84 8.72 -26.39
C ASP A 80 -2.81 7.59 -26.36
N ASP A 81 -2.92 6.69 -25.38
CA ASP A 81 -1.99 5.57 -25.13
C ASP A 81 -0.53 6.01 -24.84
N LYS A 82 -0.29 7.29 -24.52
CA LYS A 82 1.05 7.79 -24.16
C LYS A 82 1.37 7.45 -22.70
N LEU A 83 2.52 6.82 -22.48
CA LEU A 83 3.04 6.51 -21.14
C LEU A 83 3.49 7.75 -20.37
N PHE A 84 3.81 8.83 -21.07
CA PHE A 84 4.29 10.08 -20.48
C PHE A 84 3.85 11.28 -21.32
N LEU A 85 3.55 12.39 -20.63
CA LEU A 85 3.19 13.67 -21.24
C LEU A 85 4.38 14.58 -21.57
N PRO A 86 5.48 14.59 -20.77
CA PRO A 86 6.62 15.47 -21.04
C PRO A 86 7.34 15.08 -22.34
N PRO A 87 7.82 16.05 -23.14
CA PRO A 87 8.73 15.76 -24.23
C PRO A 87 10.10 15.36 -23.66
N ILE A 88 10.28 14.06 -23.39
CA ILE A 88 11.58 13.51 -22.98
C ILE A 88 12.43 13.41 -24.26
N GLY A 89 13.38 14.32 -24.42
CA GLY A 89 14.37 14.25 -25.50
C GLY A 89 15.48 13.24 -25.19
N ASP A 90 16.47 13.15 -26.08
CA ASP A 90 17.59 12.19 -25.95
C ASP A 90 18.49 12.45 -24.73
N ASN A 91 18.37 13.61 -24.09
CA ASN A 91 19.16 14.02 -22.92
C ASN A 91 18.24 14.44 -21.76
N PRO A 92 17.68 13.48 -21.00
CA PRO A 92 16.93 13.79 -19.77
C PRO A 92 17.85 14.42 -18.71
N GLN A 93 17.31 15.32 -17.87
CA GLN A 93 18.04 15.97 -16.76
C GLN A 93 18.08 15.12 -15.50
#